data_AF-A0A4Q8B9T0-F1
#
_entry.id   AF-A0A4Q8B9T0-F1
#
_cell.length_a   1.000
_cell.length_b   1.000
_cell.length_c   1.000
_cell.angle_alpha   90.00
_cell.angle_beta   90.00
_cell.angle_gamma   90.00
#
_symmetry.space_group_name_H-M   'P 1'
#
loop_
_entity.id
_entity.type
_entity.pdbx_description
1 polymer ?
#
loop_
_entity_poly.entity_id
_entity_poly.type
_entity_poly.pdbx_seq_one_letter_code
_entity_poly.pdbx_strand_id
1 'polypeptide(L)'
;MTDPTRAALARVAEFLTGLSTADLTELAAGRARLALLPTDEPPRATAATPTDAHSADTSTAGPASPAAPGTASLPVSASAMDTERAHAALAAMSRREDGTTYLSSWTARDLRALAARAGLRGVTGLRKVELVERIVDRTIGFRLDSTAIRQR
;
A
#
# COMPACT_ATOMS: atom_id res chain seq x y z
N MET A 1 15.19 15.03 20.48
CA MET A 1 14.10 14.12 20.06
C MET A 1 14.21 13.92 18.55
N THR A 2 14.56 12.73 18.08
CA THR A 2 14.63 12.43 16.64
C THR A 2 13.22 12.43 16.04
N ASP A 3 13.05 13.17 14.94
CA ASP A 3 11.80 13.17 14.18
C ASP A 3 11.54 11.75 13.64
N PRO A 4 10.37 11.15 13.92
CA PRO A 4 10.04 9.80 13.44
C PRO A 4 10.11 9.67 11.91
N THR A 5 9.82 10.76 11.19
CA THR A 5 9.95 10.82 9.73
C THR A 5 11.41 10.69 9.31
N ARG A 6 12.31 11.40 9.99
CA ARG A 6 13.75 11.34 9.71
C ARG A 6 14.30 9.95 10.00
N ALA A 7 13.85 9.31 11.08
CA ALA A 7 14.25 7.94 11.41
C ALA A 7 13.78 6.93 10.35
N ALA A 8 12.54 7.06 9.86
CA ALA A 8 12.02 6.21 8.79
C ALA A 8 12.80 6.38 7.48
N LEU A 9 13.09 7.62 7.07
CA LEU A 9 13.87 7.90 5.86
C LEU A 9 15.30 7.36 5.94
N ALA A 10 15.95 7.45 7.11
CA ALA A 10 17.26 6.87 7.34
C ALA A 10 17.24 5.34 7.15
N ARG A 11 16.19 4.68 7.66
CA ARG A 11 16.06 3.22 7.54
C ARG A 11 15.79 2.77 6.11
N VAL A 12 15.01 3.54 5.35
CA VAL A 12 14.79 3.29 3.92
C VAL A 12 16.09 3.48 3.14
N ALA A 13 16.86 4.53 3.42
CA ALA A 13 18.13 4.77 2.76
C ALA A 13 19.12 3.61 2.99
N GLU A 14 19.23 3.14 4.24
CA GLU A 14 20.06 1.98 4.58
C GLU A 14 19.62 0.71 3.82
N PHE A 15 18.32 0.45 3.74
CA PHE A 15 17.81 -0.69 2.96
C PHE A 15 18.16 -0.58 1.47
N LEU A 16 18.00 0.60 0.87
CA LEU A 16 18.33 0.81 -0.54
C LEU A 16 19.82 0.65 -0.83
N THR A 17 20.71 0.97 0.12
CA THR A 17 22.16 0.73 -0.05
C THR A 17 22.54 -0.75 -0.09
N GLY A 18 21.69 -1.64 0.40
CA GLY A 18 21.90 -3.09 0.34
C GLY A 18 21.32 -3.77 -0.90
N LEU A 19 20.58 -3.06 -1.75
CA LEU A 19 19.98 -3.63 -2.97
C LEU A 19 20.99 -3.75 -4.11
N SER A 20 20.80 -4.76 -4.96
CA SER A 20 21.59 -4.88 -6.17
C SER A 20 21.24 -3.77 -7.18
N THR A 21 22.17 -3.43 -8.07
CA THR A 21 21.93 -2.45 -9.14
C THR A 21 20.78 -2.87 -10.06
N ALA A 22 20.60 -4.17 -10.27
CA ALA A 22 19.49 -4.71 -11.06
C ALA A 22 18.15 -4.41 -10.38
N ASP A 23 18.03 -4.68 -9.08
CA ASP A 23 16.81 -4.41 -8.30
C ASP A 23 16.49 -2.92 -8.24
N LEU A 24 17.51 -2.07 -8.07
CA LEU A 24 17.35 -0.60 -8.12
C LEU A 24 16.84 -0.13 -9.48
N THR A 25 17.30 -0.75 -10.56
CA THR A 25 16.85 -0.43 -11.92
C THR A 25 15.41 -0.86 -12.14
N GLU A 26 15.01 -2.03 -11.63
CA GLU A 26 13.62 -2.48 -11.68
C GLU A 26 12.69 -1.63 -10.83
N LEU A 27 13.17 -1.16 -9.67
CA LEU A 27 12.45 -0.22 -8.80
C LEU A 27 12.26 1.12 -9.50
N ALA A 28 13.32 1.68 -10.11
CA ALA A 28 13.27 2.93 -10.86
C ALA A 28 12.38 2.83 -12.12
N ALA A 29 12.38 1.66 -12.78
CA ALA A 29 11.50 1.37 -13.91
C ALA A 29 10.04 1.06 -13.50
N GLY A 30 9.75 1.01 -12.19
CA GLY A 30 8.42 0.69 -11.65
C GLY A 30 8.00 -0.77 -11.84
N ARG A 31 8.94 -1.67 -12.17
CA ARG A 31 8.72 -3.12 -12.29
C ARG A 31 8.81 -3.84 -10.94
N ALA A 32 9.55 -3.28 -9.99
CA ALA A 32 9.61 -3.73 -8.61
C ALA A 32 8.96 -2.70 -7.66
N ARG A 33 8.48 -3.16 -6.48
CA ARG A 33 7.89 -2.31 -5.43
C ARG A 33 8.34 -2.76 -4.05
N LEU A 34 8.49 -1.82 -3.12
CA LEU A 34 8.78 -2.11 -1.71
C LEU A 34 7.48 -2.31 -0.93
N ALA A 35 7.42 -3.37 -0.13
CA ALA A 35 6.32 -3.65 0.78
C ALA A 35 6.82 -3.65 2.23
N LEU A 36 6.10 -2.98 3.13
CA LEU A 36 6.32 -3.11 4.57
C LEU A 36 5.46 -4.25 5.10
N LEU A 37 6.10 -5.28 5.63
CA LEU A 37 5.45 -6.36 6.34
C LEU A 37 5.61 -6.11 7.85
N PRO A 38 4.54 -6.13 8.64
CA PRO A 38 4.64 -6.09 10.09
C PRO A 38 5.41 -7.31 10.57
N THR A 39 6.56 -7.11 11.22
CA THR A 39 7.28 -8.19 11.87
C THR A 39 6.69 -8.40 13.26
N ASP A 40 5.50 -8.97 13.34
CA ASP A 40 4.92 -9.46 14.58
C ASP A 40 4.78 -10.98 14.49
N GLU A 41 5.91 -11.68 14.39
CA GLU A 41 6.04 -13.08 14.82
C GLU A 41 7.52 -13.49 14.91
N PRO A 42 8.00 -14.04 16.04
CA PRO A 42 9.22 -14.83 16.05
C PRO A 42 9.01 -16.10 15.19
N PRO A 43 10.04 -16.60 14.48
CA PRO A 43 9.90 -17.84 13.73
C PRO A 43 9.60 -18.96 14.72
N ARG A 44 8.39 -19.51 14.67
CA ARG A 44 8.11 -20.79 15.29
C ARG A 44 8.90 -21.83 14.51
N ALA A 45 10.08 -22.16 15.02
CA ALA A 45 10.86 -23.29 14.56
C ALA A 45 9.98 -24.54 14.66
N THR A 46 9.45 -25.00 13.54
CA THR A 46 9.03 -26.38 13.40
C THR A 46 10.30 -27.21 13.45
N ALA A 47 10.58 -27.73 14.64
CA ALA A 47 11.49 -28.85 14.83
C ALA A 47 10.99 -30.02 13.95
N ALA A 48 11.60 -30.19 12.78
CA ALA A 48 11.60 -31.46 12.09
C ALA A 48 12.88 -32.19 12.54
N THR A 49 12.71 -33.05 13.53
CA THR A 49 13.72 -34.00 13.98
C THR A 49 14.18 -34.90 12.84
N PRO A 50 15.46 -35.32 12.82
CA PRO A 50 15.98 -36.21 11.81
C PRO A 50 15.44 -37.62 12.06
N THR A 51 15.00 -38.30 11.01
CA THR A 51 14.87 -39.75 11.05
C THR A 51 15.48 -40.28 9.77
N ASP A 52 16.74 -40.67 9.90
CA ASP A 52 17.43 -41.56 8.98
C ASP A 52 16.74 -42.93 8.92
N ALA A 53 16.92 -43.55 7.76
CA ALA A 53 16.76 -44.98 7.45
C ALA A 53 15.34 -45.52 7.13
N HIS A 54 15.04 -45.56 5.83
CA HIS A 54 14.88 -46.87 5.17
C HIS A 54 15.34 -46.81 3.71
N SER A 55 16.21 -47.75 3.34
CA SER A 55 16.87 -47.89 2.05
C SER A 55 15.99 -48.54 0.98
N ALA A 56 16.33 -48.23 -0.28
CA ALA A 56 16.16 -49.05 -1.51
C ALA A 56 14.72 -49.22 -2.03
N ASP A 57 14.39 -49.24 -3.33
CA ASP A 57 15.14 -49.37 -4.57
C ASP A 57 14.22 -48.97 -5.76
N THR A 58 14.87 -48.72 -6.90
CA THR A 58 14.42 -48.86 -8.31
C THR A 58 13.37 -47.93 -8.99
N SER A 59 13.90 -47.28 -10.04
CA SER A 59 13.31 -46.67 -11.24
C SER A 59 12.00 -47.24 -11.81
N THR A 60 11.17 -46.36 -12.41
CA THR A 60 10.85 -46.33 -13.87
C THR A 60 9.95 -45.11 -14.21
N ALA A 61 10.11 -44.59 -15.43
CA ALA A 61 9.68 -43.30 -15.93
C ALA A 61 8.22 -43.18 -16.45
N GLY A 62 7.58 -42.03 -16.14
CA GLY A 62 6.67 -41.18 -16.95
C GLY A 62 5.30 -41.71 -17.46
N PRO A 63 4.40 -40.85 -18.02
CA PRO A 63 4.21 -39.40 -17.86
C PRO A 63 2.73 -38.94 -17.62
N ALA A 64 2.58 -37.66 -17.24
CA ALA A 64 1.47 -36.72 -17.50
C ALA A 64 0.03 -36.97 -16.97
N SER A 65 -0.43 -36.14 -16.00
CA SER A 65 -1.40 -35.05 -16.27
C SER A 65 -1.66 -34.17 -15.03
N PRO A 66 -2.09 -32.89 -15.21
CA PRO A 66 -1.95 -31.83 -14.21
C PRO A 66 -3.26 -31.47 -13.49
N ALA A 67 -3.18 -31.18 -12.19
CA ALA A 67 -4.21 -30.46 -11.42
C ALA A 67 -3.52 -29.86 -10.17
N ALA A 68 -3.60 -28.59 -9.79
CA ALA A 68 -4.21 -27.38 -10.33
C ALA A 68 -3.53 -26.20 -9.60
N PRO A 69 -3.24 -25.05 -10.25
CA PRO A 69 -2.94 -23.81 -9.54
C PRO A 69 -4.22 -22.98 -9.45
N GLY A 70 -4.64 -22.56 -8.25
CA GLY A 70 -5.93 -21.90 -8.13
C GLY A 70 -6.22 -21.18 -6.81
N THR A 71 -5.23 -20.69 -6.07
CA THR A 71 -5.50 -19.58 -5.15
C THR A 71 -5.68 -18.34 -6.03
N ALA A 72 -6.93 -18.06 -6.36
CA ALA A 72 -7.33 -16.85 -7.04
C ALA A 72 -6.88 -15.65 -6.22
N SER A 73 -5.76 -15.04 -6.61
CA SER A 73 -5.51 -13.63 -6.39
C SER A 73 -6.67 -12.89 -7.04
N LEU A 74 -7.66 -12.50 -6.23
CA LEU A 74 -8.62 -11.49 -6.62
C LEU A 74 -7.82 -10.29 -7.14
N PRO A 75 -8.12 -9.75 -8.34
CA PRO A 75 -7.47 -8.55 -8.80
C PRO A 75 -7.84 -7.46 -7.80
N VAL A 76 -6.88 -6.98 -7.01
CA VAL A 76 -6.96 -5.67 -6.39
C VAL A 76 -7.19 -4.72 -7.56
N SER A 77 -8.47 -4.41 -7.76
CA SER A 77 -8.99 -3.78 -8.96
C SER A 77 -8.28 -2.46 -9.13
N ALA A 78 -7.89 -2.13 -10.37
CA ALA A 78 -7.21 -0.88 -10.72
C ALA A 78 -7.79 0.35 -9.99
N SER A 79 -9.12 0.38 -9.77
CA SER A 79 -9.84 1.40 -9.01
C SER A 79 -9.34 1.60 -7.56
N ALA A 80 -8.88 0.56 -6.86
CA ALA A 80 -8.30 0.67 -5.53
C ALA A 80 -6.93 1.35 -5.58
N MET A 81 -6.11 1.04 -6.60
CA MET A 81 -4.83 1.73 -6.83
C MET A 81 -5.04 3.18 -7.27
N ASP A 82 -6.05 3.45 -8.08
CA ASP A 82 -6.43 4.81 -8.48
C ASP A 82 -6.90 5.63 -7.28
N THR A 83 -7.64 5.02 -6.35
CA THR A 83 -8.07 5.64 -5.10
C THR A 83 -6.88 5.96 -4.19
N GLU A 84 -5.89 5.06 -4.11
CA GLU A 84 -4.68 5.28 -3.31
C GLU A 84 -3.79 6.38 -3.90
N ARG A 85 -3.60 6.36 -5.23
CA ARG A 85 -2.86 7.42 -5.94
C ARG A 85 -3.55 8.77 -5.80
N ALA A 86 -4.88 8.82 -5.89
CA ALA A 86 -5.64 10.04 -5.69
C ALA A 86 -5.57 10.56 -4.26
N HIS A 87 -5.60 9.67 -3.26
CA HIS A 87 -5.37 10.06 -1.87
C HIS A 87 -3.98 10.68 -1.67
N ALA A 88 -2.93 10.08 -2.26
CA ALA A 88 -1.58 10.63 -2.19
C ALA A 88 -1.46 11.98 -2.93
N ALA A 89 -2.10 12.12 -4.09
CA ALA A 89 -2.14 13.38 -4.84
C ALA A 89 -2.83 14.50 -4.06
N LEU A 90 -4.00 14.22 -3.46
CA LEU A 90 -4.71 15.15 -2.59
C LEU A 90 -3.90 15.50 -1.34
N ALA A 91 -3.20 14.53 -0.76
CA ALA A 91 -2.32 14.76 0.38
C ALA A 91 -1.10 15.63 0.02
N ALA A 92 -0.63 15.60 -1.23
CA ALA A 92 0.45 16.45 -1.73
C ALA A 92 -0.01 17.88 -2.04
N MET A 93 -1.29 18.08 -2.38
CA MET A 93 -1.86 19.39 -2.67
C MET A 93 -1.89 20.29 -1.43
N SER A 94 -1.55 21.57 -1.64
CA SER A 94 -1.44 22.57 -0.56
C SER A 94 -2.64 23.50 -0.47
N ARG A 95 -3.55 23.48 -1.46
CA ARG A 95 -4.73 24.36 -1.53
C ARG A 95 -6.00 23.53 -1.61
N ARG A 96 -7.01 23.95 -0.84
CA ARG A 96 -8.34 23.31 -0.84
C ARG A 96 -9.01 23.36 -2.22
N GLU A 97 -8.83 24.48 -2.92
CA GLU A 97 -9.37 24.78 -4.25
C GLU A 97 -8.90 23.80 -5.33
N ASP A 98 -7.63 23.40 -5.26
CA ASP A 98 -7.04 22.44 -6.19
C ASP A 98 -7.63 21.04 -5.96
N GLY A 99 -7.85 20.68 -4.69
CA GLY A 99 -8.49 19.42 -4.30
C GLY A 99 -9.96 19.33 -4.74
N THR A 100 -10.74 20.41 -4.60
CA THR A 100 -12.13 20.46 -5.10
C THR A 100 -12.18 20.37 -6.62
N THR A 101 -11.30 21.07 -7.33
CA THR A 101 -11.21 21.02 -8.79
C THR A 101 -10.87 19.61 -9.26
N TYR A 102 -9.89 18.97 -8.63
CA TYR A 102 -9.47 17.61 -8.94
C TYR A 102 -10.58 16.57 -8.71
N LEU A 103 -11.37 16.72 -7.63
CA LEU A 103 -12.45 15.81 -7.28
C LEU A 103 -13.77 16.09 -8.01
N SER A 104 -13.90 17.25 -8.64
CA SER A 104 -15.13 17.64 -9.35
C SER A 104 -15.48 16.69 -10.50
N SER A 105 -14.47 16.16 -11.19
CA SER A 105 -14.61 15.22 -12.31
C SER A 105 -14.91 13.78 -11.88
N TRP A 106 -14.80 13.47 -10.58
CA TRP A 106 -14.96 12.11 -10.06
C TRP A 106 -16.43 11.72 -9.85
N THR A 107 -16.71 10.42 -9.95
CA THR A 107 -18.06 9.89 -9.69
C THR A 107 -18.34 9.79 -8.19
N ALA A 108 -19.61 9.80 -7.81
CA ALA A 108 -20.01 9.64 -6.40
C ALA A 108 -19.62 8.28 -5.82
N ARG A 109 -19.38 7.26 -6.65
CA ARG A 109 -18.88 5.95 -6.22
C ARG A 109 -17.41 6.04 -5.82
N ASP A 110 -16.60 6.64 -6.67
CA ASP A 110 -15.15 6.76 -6.45
C ASP A 110 -14.84 7.71 -5.29
N LEU A 111 -15.63 8.78 -5.14
CA LEU A 111 -15.54 9.66 -3.98
C LEU A 111 -15.84 8.94 -2.66
N ARG A 112 -16.80 8.00 -2.65
CA ARG A 112 -17.09 7.20 -1.44
C ARG A 112 -15.99 6.20 -1.13
N ALA A 113 -15.42 5.57 -2.15
CA ALA A 113 -14.26 4.69 -2.00
C ALA A 113 -13.06 5.47 -1.43
N LEU A 114 -12.81 6.68 -1.95
CA LEU A 114 -11.78 7.58 -1.47
C LEU A 114 -12.03 8.05 -0.04
N ALA A 115 -13.28 8.39 0.30
CA ALA A 115 -13.65 8.76 1.65
C ALA A 115 -13.45 7.61 2.65
N ALA A 116 -13.83 6.38 2.28
CA ALA A 116 -13.60 5.20 3.11
C ALA A 116 -12.10 4.96 3.36
N ARG A 117 -11.26 5.18 2.33
CA ARG A 117 -9.79 5.10 2.44
C ARG A 117 -9.19 6.20 3.32
N ALA A 118 -9.72 7.41 3.22
CA ALA A 118 -9.34 8.54 4.09
C ALA A 118 -9.82 8.37 5.55
N GLY A 119 -10.53 7.26 5.86
CA GLY A 119 -11.03 6.96 7.20
C GLY A 119 -12.30 7.72 7.58
N LEU A 120 -12.96 8.38 6.62
CA LEU A 120 -14.23 9.05 6.85
C LEU A 120 -15.34 8.00 7.04
N ARG A 121 -16.08 8.12 8.15
CA ARG A 121 -17.23 7.27 8.48
C ARG A 121 -18.53 8.06 8.28
N GLY A 122 -19.62 7.38 7.92
CA GLY A 122 -20.93 8.00 7.72
C GLY A 122 -21.09 8.76 6.39
N VAL A 123 -20.44 8.31 5.32
CA VAL A 123 -20.44 9.00 4.00
C VAL A 123 -21.45 8.44 2.99
N THR A 124 -22.23 7.43 3.36
CA THR A 124 -23.15 6.72 2.47
C THR A 124 -24.36 7.56 2.05
N GLY A 125 -24.80 8.50 2.89
CA GLY A 125 -25.95 9.39 2.63
C GLY A 125 -25.61 10.84 2.24
N LEU A 126 -24.33 11.19 2.16
CA LEU A 126 -23.90 12.57 1.87
C LEU A 126 -24.03 12.91 0.39
N ARG A 127 -24.28 14.19 0.11
CA ARG A 127 -24.27 14.72 -1.26
C ARG A 127 -22.84 14.78 -1.79
N LYS A 128 -22.69 14.77 -3.12
CA LYS A 128 -21.37 14.83 -3.79
C LYS A 128 -20.53 16.00 -3.30
N VAL A 129 -21.13 17.18 -3.13
CA VAL A 129 -20.44 18.40 -2.67
C VAL A 129 -19.91 18.23 -1.24
N GLU A 130 -20.76 17.79 -0.32
CA GLU A 130 -20.39 17.55 1.10
C GLU A 130 -19.31 16.46 1.23
N LEU A 131 -19.34 15.46 0.36
CA LEU A 131 -18.34 14.39 0.32
C LEU A 131 -16.97 14.93 -0.10
N VAL A 132 -16.93 15.78 -1.12
CA VAL A 132 -15.70 16.46 -1.58
C VAL A 132 -15.15 17.37 -0.48
N GLU A 133 -15.99 18.19 0.14
CA GLU A 133 -15.58 19.08 1.24
C GLU A 133 -14.97 18.30 2.40
N ARG A 134 -15.58 17.20 2.83
CA ARG A 134 -15.05 16.35 3.91
C ARG A 134 -13.73 15.67 3.57
N ILE A 135 -13.57 15.22 2.32
CA ILE A 135 -12.30 14.61 1.85
C ILE A 135 -11.19 15.66 1.87
N VAL A 136 -11.45 16.85 1.32
CA VAL A 136 -10.49 17.96 1.27
C VAL A 136 -10.13 18.46 2.66
N ASP A 137 -11.12 18.63 3.55
CA ASP A 137 -10.87 19.12 4.89
C ASP A 137 -10.05 18.13 5.74
N ARG A 138 -10.34 16.83 5.62
CA ARG A 138 -9.58 15.78 6.32
C ARG A 138 -8.13 15.65 5.84
N THR A 139 -7.88 15.89 4.54
CA THR A 139 -6.57 15.68 3.91
C THR A 139 -5.71 16.95 3.90
N ILE A 140 -6.27 18.07 3.45
CA ILE A 140 -5.57 19.36 3.31
C ILE A 140 -5.77 20.22 4.56
N GLY A 141 -6.97 20.21 5.17
CA GLY A 141 -7.28 20.99 6.37
C GLY A 141 -6.43 20.61 7.58
N PHE A 142 -6.28 19.31 7.86
CA PHE A 142 -5.44 18.83 8.99
C PHE A 142 -3.96 19.21 8.84
N ARG A 143 -3.44 19.28 7.60
CA ARG A 143 -2.08 19.74 7.32
C ARG A 143 -1.94 21.24 7.52
N LEU A 144 -2.91 22.04 7.04
CA LEU A 144 -2.91 23.49 7.20
C LEU A 144 -2.90 23.89 8.68
N ASP A 145 -3.74 23.27 9.51
CA ASP A 145 -3.74 23.50 10.96
C ASP A 145 -2.40 23.11 11.60
N SER A 146 -1.85 21.96 11.21
CA SER A 146 -0.55 21.49 11.71
C SER A 146 0.63 22.39 11.27
N THR A 147 0.56 23.00 10.09
CA THR A 147 1.58 23.95 9.61
C THR A 147 1.43 25.32 10.25
N ALA A 148 0.20 25.77 10.51
CA ALA A 148 -0.06 27.04 11.18
C ALA A 148 0.41 27.02 12.64
N ILE A 149 0.25 25.89 13.34
CA ILE A 149 0.79 25.69 14.69
C ILE A 149 2.32 25.72 14.70
N ARG A 150 2.97 25.25 13.63
CA ARG A 150 4.44 25.17 13.55
C ARG A 150 5.13 26.47 13.15
N GLN A 151 4.37 27.45 12.63
CA GLN A 151 4.89 28.76 12.22
C GLN A 151 4.66 29.86 13.28
N ARG A 152 4.18 29.51 14.46
CA ARG A 152 3.91 30.44 15.57
C ARG A 152 4.89 30.20 16.72
#